data_AF-A0A3D1ISG2-F1
#
_entry.id   AF-A0A3D1ISG2-F1
#
_cell.length_a   1.000
_cell.length_b   1.000
_cell.length_c   1.000
_cell.angle_alpha   90.00
_cell.angle_beta   90.00
_cell.angle_gamma   90.00
#
_symmetry.space_group_name_H-M   'P 1'
#
loop_
_entity.id
_entity.type
_entity.pdbx_description
1 polymer ?
#
loop_
_entity_poly.entity_id
_entity_poly.type
_entity_poly.pdbx_seq_one_letter_code
_entity_poly.pdbx_strand_id
1 'polypeptide(L)'
;ALRDRLAILWENKRFITEIETEQLGRVLMLEIGATNVGSVHHTFVPTRSVEKGEEKGYFAFGGSATLTLFEPGRVQLAEDLLEQSAGQRELYAKVGDRMGTILP
;
A
#
# COMPACT_ATOMS: atom_id res chain seq x y z
N ALA A 1 3.62 -13.99 -12.03
CA ALA A 1 3.37 -14.32 -10.61
C ALA A 1 2.05 -13.74 -10.11
N LEU A 2 1.92 -12.42 -9.91
CA LEU A 2 0.68 -11.82 -9.40
C LEU A 2 -0.52 -12.02 -10.35
N ARG A 3 -0.30 -11.82 -11.66
CA ARG A 3 -1.34 -12.06 -12.69
C ARG A 3 -1.80 -13.51 -12.76
N ASP A 4 -0.93 -14.47 -12.41
CA ASP A 4 -1.21 -15.90 -12.55
C ASP A 4 -1.87 -16.48 -11.29
N ARG A 5 -1.54 -15.92 -10.11
CA ARG A 5 -2.05 -16.39 -8.82
C ARG A 5 -2.22 -15.22 -7.86
N LEU A 6 -3.37 -14.56 -7.91
CA LEU A 6 -3.73 -13.50 -6.96
C LEU A 6 -3.67 -13.95 -5.50
N ALA A 7 -3.81 -15.26 -5.25
CA ALA A 7 -3.80 -15.82 -3.91
C ALA A 7 -2.54 -15.55 -3.10
N ILE A 8 -1.42 -15.25 -3.77
CA ILE A 8 -0.19 -14.85 -3.08
C ILE A 8 -0.39 -13.62 -2.17
N LEU A 9 -1.35 -12.75 -2.47
CA LEU A 9 -1.64 -11.56 -1.66
C LEU A 9 -2.22 -11.91 -0.28
N TRP A 10 -2.96 -13.02 -0.16
CA TRP A 10 -3.58 -13.44 1.11
C TRP A 10 -3.00 -14.72 1.70
N GLU A 11 -2.22 -15.48 0.94
CA GLU A 11 -1.49 -16.65 1.45
C GLU A 11 -0.11 -16.26 2.00
N ASN A 12 0.56 -15.26 1.43
CA ASN A 12 1.84 -14.82 1.96
C ASN A 12 1.67 -14.20 3.35
N LYS A 13 2.73 -14.33 4.15
CA LYS A 13 2.84 -13.62 5.43
C LYS A 13 2.64 -12.13 5.16
N ARG A 14 1.67 -11.55 5.85
CA ARG A 14 1.29 -10.14 5.70
C ARG A 14 0.98 -9.51 7.03
N PHE A 15 1.09 -8.20 7.06
CA PHE A 15 0.70 -7.37 8.19
C PHE A 15 -0.37 -6.39 7.70
N ILE A 16 -1.32 -6.08 8.57
CA ILE A 16 -2.39 -5.11 8.30
C ILE A 16 -2.26 -4.04 9.36
N THR A 17 -2.13 -2.79 8.92
CA THR A 17 -2.13 -1.62 9.80
C THR A 17 -3.33 -0.76 9.44
N GLU A 18 -4.21 -0.51 10.40
CA GLU A 18 -5.28 0.47 10.26
C GLU A 18 -4.74 1.85 10.60
N ILE A 19 -4.94 2.80 9.69
CA ILE A 19 -4.52 4.19 9.84
C ILE A 19 -5.77 5.05 9.82
N GLU A 20 -6.09 5.63 10.97
CA GLU A 20 -7.15 6.63 11.08
C GLU A 20 -6.63 7.97 10.59
N THR A 21 -7.38 8.59 9.68
CA THR A 21 -7.01 9.88 9.08
C THR A 21 -8.21 10.83 9.09
N GLU A 22 -7.94 12.13 9.24
CA GLU A 22 -9.01 13.13 9.24
C GLU A 22 -9.71 13.23 7.87
N GLN A 23 -8.94 13.15 6.77
CA GLN A 23 -9.44 13.42 5.42
C GLN A 23 -9.68 12.18 4.55
N LEU A 24 -9.05 11.04 4.85
CA LEU A 24 -9.26 9.80 4.09
C LEU A 24 -10.12 8.80 4.86
N GLY A 25 -10.49 9.10 6.12
CA GLY A 25 -11.16 8.13 6.99
C GLY A 25 -10.17 7.04 7.37
N ARG A 26 -10.64 5.80 7.41
CA ARG A 26 -9.79 4.65 7.71
C ARG A 26 -9.09 4.14 6.46
N VAL A 27 -7.77 4.06 6.53
CA VAL A 27 -6.92 3.51 5.48
C VAL A 27 -6.30 2.22 5.98
N LEU A 28 -6.38 1.14 5.20
CA LEU A 28 -5.65 -0.09 5.50
C LEU A 28 -4.35 -0.09 4.71
N MET A 29 -3.21 -0.17 5.40
CA MET A 29 -1.91 -0.39 4.79
C MET A 29 -1.46 -1.82 5.07
N LEU A 30 -1.13 -2.55 4.01
CA LEU A 30 -0.73 -3.95 4.08
C LEU A 30 0.68 -4.12 3.57
N GLU A 31 1.55 -4.70 4.39
CA GLU A 31 2.88 -5.17 3.99
C GLU A 31 2.83 -6.67 3.71
N ILE A 32 3.07 -7.06 2.46
CA ILE A 32 3.00 -8.44 1.99
C ILE A 32 4.41 -8.90 1.61
N GLY A 33 4.90 -9.94 2.28
CA GLY A 33 6.18 -10.56 1.94
C GLY A 33 6.12 -11.31 0.61
N ALA A 34 7.27 -11.63 0.03
CA ALA A 34 7.41 -12.57 -1.09
C ALA A 34 8.26 -13.78 -0.71
N THR A 35 8.56 -14.63 -1.69
CA THR A 35 9.44 -15.79 -1.53
C THR A 35 10.80 -15.34 -0.98
N ASN A 36 11.16 -15.85 0.20
CA ASN A 36 12.36 -15.52 0.98
C ASN A 36 12.37 -14.16 1.71
N VAL A 37 11.23 -13.44 1.76
CA VAL A 37 11.08 -12.26 2.63
C VAL A 37 10.48 -12.67 3.97
N GLY A 38 11.35 -12.90 4.96
CA GLY A 38 10.94 -13.47 6.24
C GLY A 38 10.37 -12.47 7.24
N SER A 39 10.72 -11.18 7.12
CA SER A 39 10.42 -10.20 8.16
C SER A 39 10.09 -8.79 7.64
N VAL A 40 8.98 -8.28 8.17
CA VAL A 40 8.65 -6.86 8.19
C VAL A 40 8.98 -6.37 9.59
N HIS A 41 9.74 -5.29 9.69
CA HIS A 41 10.08 -4.65 10.95
C HIS A 41 9.33 -3.33 11.05
N HIS A 42 8.38 -3.26 11.99
CA HIS A 42 7.67 -2.02 12.29
C HIS A 42 8.45 -1.20 13.32
N THR A 43 8.64 0.08 13.05
CA THR A 43 9.29 1.04 13.93
C THR A 43 8.31 2.05 14.53
N PHE A 44 7.08 2.11 13.99
CA PHE A 44 6.01 2.92 14.55
C PHE A 44 5.55 2.41 15.93
N VAL A 45 5.06 3.33 16.76
CA VAL A 45 4.39 3.02 18.02
C VAL A 45 2.88 2.96 17.75
N PRO A 46 2.20 1.83 18.00
CA PRO A 46 0.75 1.74 17.82
C PRO A 46 0.00 2.83 18.60
N THR A 47 -1.16 3.23 18.08
CA THR A 47 -2.07 4.26 18.65
C THR A 47 -1.51 5.68 18.79
N ARG A 48 -0.21 5.89 18.56
CA ARG A 48 0.39 7.22 18.50
C ARG A 48 0.04 7.89 17.17
N SER A 49 -0.28 9.18 17.21
CA SER A 49 -0.36 10.01 16.00
C SER A 49 0.99 10.06 15.29
N VAL A 50 0.96 10.02 13.96
CA VAL A 50 2.14 10.09 13.10
C VAL A 50 1.98 11.19 12.07
N GLU A 51 3.09 11.75 11.61
CA GLU A 51 3.08 12.74 10.53
C GLU A 51 3.25 12.08 9.15
N LYS A 52 2.80 12.78 8.11
CA LYS A 52 3.00 12.31 6.73
C LYS A 52 4.49 12.24 6.42
N GLY A 53 4.95 11.05 6.02
CA GLY A 53 6.35 10.80 5.69
C GLY A 53 7.19 10.29 6.86
N GLU A 54 6.61 10.16 8.06
CA GLU A 54 7.26 9.50 9.18
C GLU A 54 7.50 8.01 8.88
N GLU A 55 8.60 7.48 9.43
CA GLU A 55 8.97 6.08 9.21
C GLU A 55 7.95 5.13 9.86
N LYS A 56 7.42 4.21 9.05
CA LYS A 56 6.58 3.10 9.54
C LYS A 56 7.40 1.87 9.89
N GLY A 57 8.42 1.58 9.09
CA GLY A 57 9.18 0.35 9.15
C GLY A 57 9.78 -0.02 7.80
N TYR A 58 10.31 -1.24 7.71
CA TYR A 58 11.01 -1.73 6.52
C TYR A 58 10.86 -3.24 6.33
N PHE A 59 11.06 -3.69 5.09
CA PHE A 59 11.20 -5.10 4.75
C PHE A 59 12.66 -5.51 4.87
N ALA A 60 12.95 -6.60 5.59
CA ALA A 60 14.30 -7.16 5.63
C ALA A 60 14.44 -8.31 4.61
N PHE A 61 15.37 -8.11 3.68
CA PHE A 61 15.82 -9.06 2.64
C PHE A 61 14.73 -9.59 1.68
N GLY A 62 14.87 -9.24 0.40
CA GLY A 62 14.03 -9.71 -0.71
C GLY A 62 12.89 -8.76 -1.11
N GLY A 63 12.26 -9.02 -2.26
CA GLY A 63 11.23 -8.15 -2.83
C GLY A 63 9.90 -8.25 -2.08
N SER A 64 9.21 -7.14 -1.89
CA SER A 64 7.95 -7.06 -1.15
C SER A 64 6.89 -6.28 -1.91
N ALA A 65 5.66 -6.31 -1.41
CA ALA A 65 4.58 -5.46 -1.90
C ALA A 65 3.92 -4.71 -0.74
N THR A 66 3.50 -3.48 -1.01
CA THR A 66 2.66 -2.69 -0.11
C THR A 66 1.34 -2.41 -0.81
N LEU A 67 0.22 -2.66 -0.14
CA LEU A 67 -1.11 -2.31 -0.61
C LEU A 67 -1.71 -1.25 0.31
N THR A 68 -2.41 -0.29 -0.27
CA THR A 68 -3.20 0.68 0.47
C THR A 68 -4.65 0.59 0.01
N LEU A 69 -5.56 0.37 0.95
CA LEU A 69 -7.00 0.32 0.71
C LEU A 69 -7.65 1.54 1.32
N PHE A 70 -8.48 2.20 0.53
CA PHE A 70 -9.22 3.40 0.91
C PHE A 70 -10.71 3.08 0.94
N GLU A 71 -11.46 3.76 1.80
CA GLU A 71 -12.92 3.66 1.80
C GLU A 71 -13.48 4.16 0.44
N PRO A 72 -14.62 3.60 -0.02
CA PRO A 72 -15.27 4.05 -1.25
C PRO A 72 -15.50 5.57 -1.25
N GLY A 73 -15.11 6.23 -2.35
CA GLY A 73 -15.34 7.67 -2.53
C GLY A 73 -14.37 8.59 -1.79
N ARG A 74 -13.29 8.09 -1.16
CA ARG A 74 -12.30 8.95 -0.47
C ARG A 74 -11.15 9.42 -1.36
N VAL A 75 -10.90 8.73 -2.47
CA VAL A 75 -9.83 9.07 -3.40
C VAL A 75 -10.32 9.02 -4.84
N GLN A 76 -9.80 9.94 -5.65
CA GLN A 76 -9.84 9.88 -7.10
C GLN A 76 -8.44 9.54 -7.60
N LEU A 77 -8.28 8.36 -8.22
CA LEU A 77 -7.01 7.93 -8.80
C LEU A 77 -6.65 8.78 -10.02
N ALA A 78 -5.35 8.94 -10.25
CA ALA A 78 -4.81 9.61 -11.44
C ALA A 78 -5.25 8.89 -12.73
N GLU A 79 -5.42 9.67 -13.81
CA GLU A 79 -5.96 9.18 -15.07
C GLU A 79 -5.09 8.12 -15.73
N ASP A 80 -3.77 8.34 -15.74
CA ASP A 80 -2.79 7.38 -16.26
C ASP A 80 -2.80 6.05 -15.50
N LEU A 81 -2.98 6.10 -14.17
CA LEU A 81 -3.12 4.91 -13.34
C LEU A 81 -4.38 4.13 -13.72
N LEU A 82 -5.51 4.80 -13.96
CA LEU A 82 -6.76 4.18 -14.40
C LEU A 82 -6.61 3.56 -15.80
N GLU A 83 -6.03 4.30 -16.74
CA GLU A 83 -5.78 3.84 -18.12
C GLU A 83 -4.89 2.59 -18.16
N GLN A 84 -3.74 2.62 -17.49
CA GLN A 84 -2.84 1.46 -17.46
C GLN A 84 -3.49 0.27 -16.75
N SER A 85 -4.23 0.50 -15.66
CA SER A 85 -4.94 -0.55 -14.94
C SER A 85 -6.01 -1.22 -15.79
N ALA A 86 -6.76 -0.46 -16.60
CA ALA A 86 -7.74 -1.02 -17.55
C ALA A 86 -7.08 -1.92 -18.60
N GLY A 87 -5.84 -1.61 -18.99
CA GLY A 87 -4.98 -2.46 -19.83
C GLY A 87 -4.25 -3.58 -19.08
N GLN A 88 -4.51 -3.76 -17.79
CA GLN A 88 -3.81 -4.68 -16.88
C GLN A 88 -2.29 -4.45 -16.81
N ARG A 89 -1.81 -3.23 -17.06
CA ARG A 89 -0.39 -2.87 -17.11
C ARG A 89 0.05 -2.22 -15.81
N GLU A 90 1.22 -2.62 -15.35
CA GLU A 90 1.87 -1.95 -14.23
C GLU A 90 2.43 -0.61 -14.70
N LEU A 91 2.30 0.41 -13.86
CA LEU A 91 2.84 1.74 -14.10
C LEU A 91 4.07 1.94 -13.21
N TYR A 92 5.18 2.36 -13.82
CA TYR A 92 6.37 2.75 -13.06
C TYR A 92 6.18 4.14 -12.47
N ALA A 93 6.36 4.27 -11.16
CA ALA A 93 6.23 5.53 -10.43
C ALA A 93 7.49 5.81 -9.59
N LYS A 94 7.81 7.10 -9.45
CA LYS A 94 8.88 7.64 -8.60
C LYS A 94 8.28 8.27 -7.34
N VAL A 95 9.11 8.42 -6.30
CA VAL A 95 8.74 9.21 -5.12
C VAL A 95 8.37 10.62 -5.56
N GLY A 96 7.18 11.06 -5.19
CA GLY A 96 6.62 12.37 -5.56
C GLY A 96 5.65 12.33 -6.75
N ASP A 97 5.56 11.21 -7.47
CA ASP A 97 4.55 11.07 -8.52
C ASP A 97 3.13 11.10 -7.93
N ARG A 98 2.20 11.67 -8.68
CA ARG A 98 0.82 11.85 -8.24
C ARG A 98 0.03 10.56 -8.44
N MET A 99 -0.34 9.91 -7.35
CA MET A 99 -1.25 8.75 -7.37
C MET A 99 -2.73 9.15 -7.57
N GLY A 100 -3.13 10.32 -7.07
CA GLY A 100 -4.52 10.76 -7.10
C GLY A 100 -4.77 12.03 -6.29
N THR A 101 -6.04 12.28 -5.97
CA THR A 101 -6.51 13.35 -5.07
C THR A 101 -7.46 12.82 -4.03
N ILE A 102 -7.47 13.48 -2.88
CA ILE A 102 -8.46 13.23 -1.82
C ILE A 102 -9.78 13.86 -2.25
N LEU A 103 -10.88 13.12 -2.06
CA LEU A 103 -12.23 13.62 -2.28
C LEU A 103 -12.81 14.16 -0.95
N PRO A 104 -13.62 15.23 -1.00
CA PRO A 104 -14.20 15.85 0.19
C PRO A 104 -15.12 14.91 0.97
#